data_AF-A0A7J9MEB2-F1
#
_entry.id   AF-A0A7J9MEB2-F1
#
_cell.length_a   1.000
_cell.length_b   1.000
_cell.length_c   1.000
_cell.angle_alpha   90.00
_cell.angle_beta   90.00
_cell.angle_gamma   90.00
#
_symmetry.space_group_name_H-M   'P 1'
#
loop_
_entity.id
_entity.type
_entity.pdbx_description
1 polymer ?
#
loop_
_entity_poly.entity_id
_entity_poly.type
_entity_poly.pdbx_seq_one_letter_code
_entity_poly.pdbx_strand_id
1 'polypeptide(L)' 'MPRLKQLDFAYRCISTECVLNLLSCYPQLVHLKIDEFLSEKLDHKFLKEKYPKLEILLLYLVILFESDESDDDEYLDM' A
#
# COMPACT_ATOMS: atom_id res chain seq x y z
N MET A 1 -19.08 -4.28 7.44
CA MET A 1 -18.75 -3.93 8.85
C MET A 1 -18.97 -2.44 9.07
N PRO A 2 -20.04 -2.00 9.76
CA PRO A 2 -20.44 -0.59 9.79
C PRO A 2 -19.61 0.31 10.71
N ARG A 3 -18.51 -0.16 11.32
CA ARG A 3 -17.71 0.61 12.29
C ARG A 3 -16.23 0.72 11.95
N LEU A 4 -15.80 0.19 10.80
CA LEU A 4 -14.41 0.25 10.40
C LEU A 4 -14.06 1.69 9.99
N LYS A 5 -13.25 2.36 10.81
CA LYS A 5 -12.84 3.76 10.61
C LYS A 5 -11.40 3.91 10.12
N GLN A 6 -10.57 2.92 10.39
CA GLN A 6 -9.16 2.90 10.02
C GLN A 6 -8.84 1.55 9.41
N LEU A 7 -8.07 1.58 8.33
CA LEU A 7 -7.55 0.41 7.68
C LEU A 7 -6.10 0.65 7.28
N ASP A 8 -5.23 -0.27 7.70
CA ASP A 8 -3.80 -0.21 7.42
C ASP A 8 -3.42 -1.38 6.51
N PHE A 9 -2.82 -1.06 5.37
CA PHE A 9 -2.26 -2.03 4.44
C PHE A 9 -0.75 -1.89 4.40
N ALA A 10 -0.08 -2.89 4.98
CA ALA A 10 1.32 -3.15 4.72
C ALA A 10 1.40 -4.23 3.62
N TYR A 11 2.27 -4.05 2.62
CA TYR A 11 2.56 -4.90 1.45
C TYR A 11 2.03 -4.44 0.08
N ARG A 12 2.92 -4.55 -0.92
CA ARG A 12 2.79 -4.15 -2.34
C ARG A 12 1.73 -4.90 -3.16
N CYS A 13 0.90 -5.76 -2.57
CA CYS A 13 0.06 -6.70 -3.34
C CYS A 13 -1.37 -6.22 -3.60
N ILE A 14 -1.68 -4.94 -3.35
CA ILE A 14 -3.05 -4.43 -3.44
C ILE A 14 -3.15 -3.48 -4.63
N SER A 15 -4.05 -3.80 -5.56
CA SER A 15 -4.30 -2.95 -6.72
C SER A 15 -5.15 -1.73 -6.34
N THR A 16 -5.08 -0.69 -7.15
CA THR A 16 -5.96 0.49 -7.04
C THR A 16 -7.44 0.09 -7.10
N GLU A 17 -7.80 -0.87 -7.95
CA GLU A 17 -9.17 -1.42 -8.03
C GLU A 17 -9.61 -2.02 -6.69
N CYS A 18 -8.74 -2.79 -6.04
CA CYS A 18 -9.05 -3.40 -4.75
C CYS A 18 -9.30 -2.33 -3.68
N VAL A 19 -8.48 -1.27 -3.66
CA VAL A 19 -8.70 -0.10 -2.77
C VAL A 19 -10.05 0.56 -3.04
N LEU A 20 -10.40 0.80 -4.30
CA LEU A 20 -11.66 1.46 -4.67
C LEU A 20 -12.88 0.61 -4.29
N ASN A 21 -12.83 -0.71 -4.54
CA ASN A 21 -13.87 -1.64 -4.13
C ASN A 21 -14.03 -1.64 -2.61
N LEU A 22 -12.92 -1.57 -1.88
CA LEU A 22 -12.95 -1.54 -0.43
C LEU A 22 -13.56 -0.23 0.09
N LEU A 23 -13.16 0.91 -0.44
CA LEU A 23 -13.75 2.21 -0.09
C LEU A 23 -15.26 2.25 -0.39
N SER A 24 -15.71 1.58 -1.45
CA SER A 24 -17.14 1.45 -1.75
C SER A 24 -17.90 0.63 -0.70
N CYS A 25 -17.26 -0.39 -0.12
CA CYS A 25 -17.83 -1.23 0.94
C CYS A 25 -17.82 -0.54 2.31
N TYR A 26 -16.92 0.42 2.52
CA TYR A 26 -16.69 1.11 3.79
C TYR A 26 -16.72 2.64 3.61
N PRO A 27 -17.87 3.24 3.28
CA PRO A 27 -17.97 4.68 3.00
C PRO A 27 -17.70 5.58 4.22
N GLN A 28 -17.70 5.02 5.44
CA GLN A 28 -17.33 5.71 6.67
C GLN A 28 -15.86 5.56 7.08
N LEU A 29 -15.01 4.98 6.22
CA LEU A 29 -13.57 4.92 6.46
C LEU A 29 -13.01 6.35 6.52
N VAL A 30 -12.23 6.63 7.57
CA VAL A 30 -11.62 7.95 7.82
C VAL A 30 -10.13 7.90 7.53
N HIS A 31 -9.44 6.81 7.88
CA HIS A 31 -8.01 6.68 7.61
C HIS A 31 -7.74 5.45 6.75
N LEU A 32 -6.98 5.64 5.67
CA LEU A 32 -6.45 4.58 4.83
C LEU A 32 -4.94 4.71 4.81
N LYS A 33 -4.25 3.77 5.43
CA LYS A 33 -2.79 3.73 5.44
C LYS A 33 -2.28 2.77 4.36
N ILE A 34 -1.50 3.27 3.41
CA ILE A 34 -1.00 2.54 2.22
C ILE A 34 0.44 2.92 1.91
N ASP A 35 1.15 2.12 1.12
CA ASP A 35 2.49 2.48 0.66
C ASP A 35 2.47 3.66 -0.34
N GLU A 36 3.62 4.32 -0.47
CA GLU A 36 3.80 5.51 -1.33
C GLU A 36 3.53 5.21 -2.81
N PHE A 37 3.97 4.06 -3.31
CA PHE A 37 3.78 3.67 -4.71
C PHE A 37 2.30 3.41 -5.05
N LEU A 38 1.55 2.84 -4.13
CA LEU A 38 0.10 2.70 -4.27
C LEU A 38 -0.59 4.06 -4.20
N SER A 39 -0.15 4.94 -3.30
CA SER A 39 -0.70 6.29 -3.18
C SER A 39 -0.55 7.10 -4.48
N GLU A 40 0.62 7.06 -5.11
CA GLU A 40 0.89 7.77 -6.38
C GLU A 40 -0.03 7.35 -7.52
N LYS A 41 -0.51 6.10 -7.52
CA LYS A 41 -1.42 5.57 -8.55
C LYS A 41 -2.88 5.96 -8.34
N LEU A 42 -3.24 6.48 -7.17
CA LEU A 42 -4.61 6.85 -6.84
C LEU A 42 -4.92 8.27 -7.31
N ASP A 43 -6.11 8.46 -7.88
CA ASP A 43 -6.61 9.80 -8.18
C ASP A 43 -7.08 10.49 -6.89
N HIS A 44 -6.19 11.28 -6.30
CA HIS A 44 -6.45 12.04 -5.08
C HIS A 44 -7.61 13.05 -5.23
N LYS A 45 -7.83 13.60 -6.43
CA LYS A 45 -8.92 14.55 -6.65
C LYS A 45 -10.25 13.81 -6.59
N PHE A 46 -10.37 12.71 -7.31
CA PHE A 46 -11.54 11.84 -7.28
C PHE A 46 -11.84 11.34 -5.86
N LEU A 47 -10.81 10.87 -5.14
CA LEU A 47 -10.98 10.37 -3.77
C LEU A 47 -11.47 11.46 -2.81
N LYS A 48 -10.95 12.69 -2.94
CA LYS A 48 -11.39 13.82 -2.12
C LYS A 48 -12.83 14.24 -2.40
N GLU A 49 -13.25 14.19 -3.66
CA GLU A 49 -14.64 14.51 -4.06
C GLU A 49 -15.62 13.42 -3.60
N LYS A 50 -15.26 12.14 -3.74
CA LYS A 50 -16.14 11.01 -3.42
C LYS A 50 -16.14 10.61 -1.95
N TYR A 51 -14.99 10.71 -1.28
CA TYR A 51 -14.79 10.32 0.12
C TYR A 51 -14.17 11.49 0.91
N PRO A 52 -14.93 12.56 1.16
CA PRO A 52 -14.39 13.81 1.72
C PRO A 52 -13.84 13.70 3.14
N LYS A 53 -14.13 12.62 3.86
CA LYS A 53 -13.62 12.34 5.20
C LYS A 53 -12.42 11.39 5.22
N LEU A 54 -12.00 10.91 4.05
CA LEU A 54 -10.90 9.98 3.91
C LEU A 54 -9.56 10.74 3.94
N GLU A 55 -8.68 10.30 4.81
CA GLU A 55 -7.30 10.72 4.92
C GLU A 55 -6.39 9.56 4.55
N ILE A 56 -5.47 9.81 3.61
CA ILE A 56 -4.50 8.82 3.15
C ILE A 56 -3.21 9.02 3.94
N LEU A 57 -2.78 7.97 4.63
CA LEU A 57 -1.56 7.96 5.42
C LEU A 57 -0.51 7.10 4.70
N LEU A 58 0.70 7.60 4.57
CA LEU A 58 1.77 6.85 3.92
C LEU A 58 2.44 5.90 4.90
N LEU A 59 2.62 4.65 4.46
CA LEU A 59 3.37 3.62 5.15
C LEU A 59 4.78 3.62 4.56
N TYR A 60 5.72 4.26 5.27
CA TYR A 60 7.14 4.22 4.91
C TYR A 60 7.67 2.80 5.17
N LEU A 61 7.71 1.99 4.11
CA LEU A 61 8.29 0.67 4.16
C LEU A 61 9.81 0.80 4.00
N VAL A 62 10.56 0.61 5.09
CA VAL A 62 12.01 0.38 4.99
C VAL A 62 12.17 -1.02 4.42
N ILE A 63 12.37 -1.12 3.10
CA ILE A 63 12.72 -2.38 2.47
C ILE A 63 14.18 -2.66 2.85
N LEU A 64 14.40 -3.44 3.90
CA LEU A 64 15.67 -4.10 4.13
C LEU A 64 15.78 -5.18 3.05
N PHE A 65 16.44 -4.85 1.94
CA PHE A 65 16.99 -5.88 1.08
C PHE A 65 18.11 -6.51 1.90
N GLU A 66 17.82 -7.61 2.61
CA GLU A 66 18.85 -8.63 2.80
C GLU A 66 19.10 -9.15 1.38
N SER A 67 20.11 -8.57 0.73
CA SER A 67 20.78 -9.27 -0.35
C SER A 67 21.23 -10.57 0.29
N ASP A 68 20.63 -11.70 -0.11
CA ASP A 68 21.36 -12.95 -0.05
C ASP A 68 22.58 -12.73 -0.95
N GLU A 69 23.67 -12.23 -0.36
CA GLU A 69 25.01 -12.45 -0.88
C GLU A 69 25.17 -13.97 -0.83
N SER A 70 24.69 -14.65 -1.86
CA SER A 70 25.19 -15.96 -2.20
C SER A 70 26.65 -15.73 -2.56
N ASP A 71 27.53 -15.94 -1.58
CA ASP A 71 28.96 -16.11 -1.78
C ASP A 71 29.14 -17.22 -2.83
N ASP A 72 29.26 -16.82 -4.10
CA ASP A 72 29.76 -17.68 -5.17
C ASP A 72 31.27 -17.87 -4.93
N ASP A 73 31.58 -18.65 -3.90
CA ASP A 73 32.92 -19.11 -3.58
C ASP A 73 33.39 -20.15 -4.64
N GLU A 74 34.18 -19.66 -5.58
CA GLU A 74 35.49 -20.18 -6.06
C GLU A 74 35.67 -21.66 -6.55
N TYR A 75 36.50 -21.78 -7.62
CA TYR A 75 37.17 -22.96 -8.25
C TYR A 75 36.34 -23.78 -9.28
N LEU A 76 36.75 -23.91 -10.55
CA LEU A 76 38.04 -24.39 -11.05
C LEU A 76 38.43 -23.85 -12.44
N ASP A 77 39.71 -23.54 -12.55
CA ASP A 77 40.54 -23.50 -13.75
C ASP A 77 40.51 -24.86 -14.47
N MET A 78 40.09 -24.91 -15.76
CA MET A 78 40.45 -25.97 -16.71
C MET A 78 40.30 -25.51 -18.16
#